data_AF-A0A3A4V220-F1
#
_entry.id   AF-A0A3A4V220-F1
#
_cell.length_a   1.000
_cell.length_b   1.000
_cell.length_c   1.000
_cell.angle_alpha   90.00
_cell.angle_beta   90.00
_cell.angle_gamma   90.00
#
_symmetry.space_group_name_H-M   'P 1'
#
loop_
_entity.id
_entity.type
_entity.pdbx_description
1 polymer ?
#
loop_
_entity_poly.entity_id
_entity_poly.type
_entity_poly.pdbx_seq_one_letter_code
_entity_poly.pdbx_strand_id
1 'polypeptide(L)' 'MSNITIPKTEYLKLKRQAEAYKRLSGRFFESVIKDSVEEVIKDFRKTSLYSQEFLSDLESGLKKSSFREK' A
#
# COMPACT_ATOMS: atom_id res chain seq x y z
N MET A 1 6.85 -9.04 -27.89
CA MET A 1 6.44 -7.64 -27.62
C MET A 1 5.90 -7.07 -28.91
N SER A 2 4.62 -6.70 -28.92
CA SER A 2 3.97 -6.08 -30.08
C SER A 2 4.41 -4.62 -30.18
N ASN A 3 4.92 -4.21 -31.34
CA ASN A 3 5.31 -2.82 -31.56
C ASN A 3 4.06 -2.03 -31.98
N ILE A 4 3.57 -1.16 -31.09
CA ILE A 4 2.35 -0.37 -31.33
C ILE A 4 2.79 1.04 -31.71
N THR A 5 2.40 1.49 -32.90
CA THR A 5 2.63 2.86 -33.37
C THR A 5 1.36 3.67 -33.17
N ILE A 6 1.46 4.78 -32.46
CA ILE A 6 0.33 5.69 -32.21
C ILE A 6 0.68 7.14 -32.58
N PRO A 7 -0.32 7.97 -32.90
CA PRO A 7 -0.11 9.40 -33.09
C PRO A 7 0.48 10.06 -31.85
N LYS A 8 1.36 11.05 -32.05
CA LYS A 8 2.02 11.80 -30.96
C LYS A 8 1.01 12.44 -30.00
N THR A 9 -0.11 12.92 -30.52
CA THR A 9 -1.20 13.53 -29.73
C THR A 9 -1.81 12.51 -28.76
N GLU A 10 -2.03 11.30 -29.24
CA GLU A 10 -2.58 10.19 -28.45
C GLU A 10 -1.57 9.71 -27.40
N TYR A 11 -0.29 9.61 -27.76
CA TYR A 11 0.77 9.33 -26.81
C TYR A 11 0.81 10.36 -25.66
N LEU A 12 0.74 11.66 -25.98
CA LEU A 12 0.77 12.72 -24.97
C LEU A 12 -0.45 12.67 -24.04
N LYS A 13 -1.63 12.34 -24.58
CA LYS A 13 -2.85 12.15 -23.79
C LYS A 13 -2.70 10.97 -22.83
N LEU A 14 -2.27 9.81 -23.33
CA LEU A 14 -2.07 8.60 -22.52
C LEU A 14 -0.99 8.82 -21.45
N LYS A 15 0.11 9.50 -21.78
CA LYS A 15 1.17 9.84 -20.83
C LYS A 15 0.63 10.70 -19.68
N ARG A 16 -0.15 11.74 -19.98
CA ARG A 16 -0.78 12.58 -18.95
C ARG A 16 -1.73 11.79 -18.05
N GLN A 17 -2.54 10.90 -18.63
CA GLN A 17 -3.44 10.04 -17.87
C GLN A 17 -2.68 9.09 -16.94
N ALA A 18 -1.61 8.46 -17.44
CA ALA A 18 -0.76 7.57 -16.65
C ALA A 18 -0.07 8.31 -15.49
N GLU A 19 0.45 9.51 -15.73
CA GLU A 19 1.05 10.35 -14.68
C GLU A 19 0.02 10.77 -13.62
N ALA A 20 -1.19 11.14 -14.04
CA ALA A 20 -2.28 11.45 -13.11
C ALA A 20 -2.67 10.23 -12.26
N TYR A 21 -2.82 9.06 -12.88
CA TYR A 21 -3.09 7.80 -12.17
C TYR A 21 -2.00 7.47 -11.17
N LYS A 22 -0.72 7.59 -11.55
CA LYS A 22 0.42 7.32 -10.66
C LYS A 22 0.44 8.26 -9.45
N ARG A 23 0.12 9.54 -9.64
CA ARG A 23 0.03 10.52 -8.54
C ARG A 23 -1.13 10.22 -7.61
N LEU A 24 -2.28 9.82 -8.15
CA LEU A 24 -3.45 9.48 -7.37
C LEU A 24 -3.24 8.19 -6.58
N SER A 25 -2.78 7.12 -7.24
CA SER A 25 -2.57 5.82 -6.60
C SER A 25 -1.54 5.90 -5.48
N GLY A 26 -0.42 6.60 -5.68
CA GLY A 26 0.58 6.77 -4.63
C GLY A 26 0.00 7.42 -3.36
N ARG A 27 -0.81 8.47 -3.50
CA ARG A 27 -1.42 9.17 -2.36
C ARG A 27 -2.59 8.43 -1.73
N PHE A 28 -3.39 7.71 -2.53
CA PHE A 28 -4.57 7.00 -2.04
C PHE A 28 -4.17 5.81 -1.16
N PHE A 29 -3.19 5.02 -1.58
CA PHE A 29 -2.71 3.88 -0.78
C PHE A 29 -1.95 4.33 0.48
N GLU A 30 -1.19 5.43 0.41
CA GLU A 30 -0.53 6.02 1.59
C GLU A 30 -1.53 6.62 2.60
N SER A 31 -2.68 7.12 2.14
CA SER A 31 -3.71 7.68 3.02
C SER A 31 -4.60 6.62 3.68
N VAL A 32 -4.70 5.41 3.13
CA VAL A 32 -5.61 4.36 3.60
C VAL A 32 -4.97 3.48 4.68
N ILE A 33 -3.64 3.31 4.66
CA ILE A 33 -2.91 2.60 5.71
C ILE A 33 -2.46 3.62 6.76
N LYS A 34 -3.40 4.03 7.62
CA LYS A 34 -3.14 4.99 8.71
C LYS A 34 -2.94 4.35 10.06
N ASP A 35 -3.44 3.13 10.24
CA ASP A 35 -3.40 2.49 11.55
C ASP A 35 -1.96 2.19 11.92
N SER A 36 -1.54 2.64 13.10
CA SER A 36 -0.23 2.28 13.62
C SER A 36 -0.18 0.78 13.92
N VAL A 37 1.01 0.20 14.00
CA VAL A 37 1.15 -1.23 14.38
C VAL A 37 0.43 -1.49 15.72
N GLU A 38 0.51 -0.54 16.65
CA GLU A 38 -0.14 -0.61 17.95
C GLU A 38 -1.67 -0.60 17.84
N GLU A 39 -2.24 0.19 16.93
CA GLU A 39 -3.70 0.22 16.69
C GLU A 39 -4.19 -1.11 16.12
N VAL A 40 -3.48 -1.65 15.13
CA VAL A 40 -3.79 -2.98 14.56
C VAL A 40 -3.73 -4.05 15.64
N ILE A 41 -2.66 -4.12 16.44
CA ILE A 41 -2.52 -5.10 17.51
C ILE A 41 -3.59 -4.94 18.59
N LYS A 42 -3.96 -3.70 18.93
CA LYS A 42 -5.02 -3.41 19.88
C LYS A 42 -6.37 -3.94 19.40
N ASP A 43 -6.68 -3.79 18.12
CA ASP A 43 -7.94 -4.27 17.57
C ASP A 43 -8.01 -5.80 17.53
N PHE A 44 -6.91 -6.47 17.19
CA PHE A 44 -6.85 -7.94 17.29
C PHE A 44 -6.97 -8.42 18.74
N ARG A 45 -6.33 -7.75 19.70
CA ARG A 45 -6.48 -8.07 21.14
C ARG A 45 -7.93 -7.94 21.61
N LYS A 46 -8.67 -6.92 21.17
CA LYS A 46 -10.09 -6.72 21.56
C LYS A 46 -10.97 -7.90 21.17
N THR A 47 -10.67 -8.58 20.07
CA THR A 47 -11.47 -9.74 19.62
C THR A 47 -11.40 -10.90 20.60
N SER A 48 -10.33 -11.03 21.40
CA SER A 48 -10.06 -12.18 22.27
C SER A 48 -10.07 -13.54 21.54
N LEU A 49 -9.93 -13.54 20.22
CA LEU A 49 -9.92 -14.75 19.37
C LEU A 49 -8.52 -15.31 19.13
N TYR A 50 -7.48 -14.54 19.47
CA TYR A 50 -6.10 -14.85 19.10
C TYR A 50 -5.22 -15.04 20.34
N SER A 51 -4.28 -15.98 20.23
CA SER A 51 -3.33 -16.24 21.31
C SER A 51 -2.29 -15.11 21.44
N GLN A 52 -1.62 -15.04 22.58
CA GLN A 52 -0.57 -14.03 22.79
C GLN A 52 0.61 -14.24 21.84
N GLU A 53 0.92 -15.50 21.51
CA GLU A 53 1.97 -15.87 20.56
C GLU A 53 1.64 -15.32 19.16
N PHE A 54 0.41 -15.53 18.68
CA PHE A 54 -0.02 -14.99 17.39
C PHE A 54 0.08 -13.46 17.35
N LEU A 55 -0.36 -12.78 18.42
CA LEU A 55 -0.31 -11.32 18.49
C LEU A 55 1.13 -10.79 18.48
N SER A 56 2.05 -11.49 19.16
CA SER A 56 3.49 -11.16 19.18
C SER A 56 4.14 -11.34 17.79
N ASP A 57 3.80 -12.42 17.10
CA ASP A 57 4.28 -12.69 15.74
C ASP A 57 3.74 -11.68 14.74
N LEU A 58 2.45 -11.33 14.85
CA LEU A 58 1.81 -10.29 14.05
C LEU A 58 2.49 -8.93 14.24
N GLU A 59 2.73 -8.52 15.49
CA GLU A 59 3.39 -7.26 15.82
C GLU A 59 4.81 -7.20 15.22
N SER A 60 5.55 -8.30 15.37
CA SER A 60 6.90 -8.44 14.82
C SER A 60 6.92 -8.41 13.30
N GLY A 61 5.96 -9.08 12.65
CA GLY A 61 5.80 -9.08 11.19
C GLY A 61 5.48 -7.68 10.65
N LEU A 62 4.50 -7.00 11.25
CA LEU A 62 4.11 -5.65 10.88
C LEU A 62 5.26 -4.66 11.02
N LYS A 63 6.02 -4.70 12.13
CA LYS A 63 7.21 -3.85 12.34
C LYS A 63 8.29 -4.06 11.28
N LYS A 64 8.49 -5.30 10.84
CA LYS A 64 9.46 -5.65 9.77
C LYS A 64 8.98 -5.18 8.40
N SER A 65 7.69 -5.31 8.11
CA SER A 65 7.09 -4.88 6.83
C SER A 65 6.90 -3.36 6.73
N SER A 66 6.77 -2.65 7.86
CA SER A 66 6.69 -1.19 7.91
C SER A 66 8.05 -0.51 7.72
N PHE A 67 9.14 -1.28 7.70
CA PHE A 67 10.46 -0.79 7.32
C PHE A 67 10.47 -0.52 5.81
N ARG A 68 9.87 0.61 5.39
CA ARG A 68 10.18 1.20 4.08
C ARG A 68 11.69 1.36 4.05
N GLU A 69 12.32 0.73 3.07
CA GLU A 69 13.74 0.81 2.78
C GLU A 69 14.25 2.25 2.95
N LYS A 70 15.32 2.39 3.75
CA LYS A 70 16.13 3.61 3.77
C LYS A 70 16.89 3.76 2.45
#